data_AF-A0A0C4EKF9-F1
#
_entry.id   AF-A0A0C4EKF9-F1
#
_cell.length_a   1.000
_cell.length_b   1.000
_cell.length_c   1.000
_cell.angle_alpha   90.00
_cell.angle_beta   90.00
_cell.angle_gamma   90.00
#
_symmetry.space_group_name_H-M   'P 1'
#
loop_
_entity.id
_entity.type
_entity.pdbx_description
1 polymer ?
#
loop_
_entity_poly.entity_id
_entity_poly.type
_entity_poly.pdbx_seq_one_letter_code
_entity_poly.pdbx_strand_id
1 'polypeptide(L)'
;MAKDDREKVQSNSASITWHQPRTRPSKRTPKPKQPFISQSAQQALNRVIIDHLLRQGRFETAQLFAQEAQATSSAHVLEACQELFRINDSLKAGDLDPALEWAARNRDWLEARESPLEFDLHRSRFVRLLTQPAFDHRSMNAASDKDAKDKIEVEVELGSKIAGDQKMESSSTDSAVDHPNPQTEVPIIIEPQASKLEPEDDQYPEEYTKSRQIALEYAQQHFPKFFPRRWDEAVRLTASSLYTPFSRLKQSPYSEFYRSAENAGVGDNYDCSELWLHADHLVPLFTKEFYARLDWSKELPLTVATELGSGGALAKIAKVRSVMKEKRTEWSQADELPVS
;
A
#
# COMPACT_ATOMS: atom_id res chain seq x y z
N MET A 1 -3.37 68.16 -93.47
CA MET A 1 -4.40 69.00 -92.82
C MET A 1 -5.67 68.14 -92.73
N ALA A 2 -6.32 68.09 -91.56
CA ALA A 2 -7.51 67.29 -91.17
C ALA A 2 -7.28 65.77 -90.97
N LYS A 3 -7.35 65.25 -89.72
CA LYS A 3 -8.54 64.82 -88.93
C LYS A 3 -9.27 63.65 -89.62
N ASP A 4 -9.01 62.39 -89.24
CA ASP A 4 -9.53 61.64 -88.07
C ASP A 4 -11.04 61.40 -88.14
N ASP A 5 -11.46 60.14 -88.36
CA ASP A 5 -12.39 59.41 -87.47
C ASP A 5 -12.86 58.05 -88.05
N ARG A 6 -12.57 57.00 -87.27
CA ARG A 6 -13.40 55.83 -86.89
C ARG A 6 -14.20 55.03 -87.93
N GLU A 7 -14.03 53.70 -87.93
CA GLU A 7 -14.80 52.80 -87.04
C GLU A 7 -14.29 51.33 -86.99
N LYS A 8 -14.45 50.79 -85.77
CA LYS A 8 -14.48 49.42 -85.21
C LYS A 8 -14.37 48.18 -86.11
N VAL A 9 -13.68 47.16 -85.58
CA VAL A 9 -14.26 45.80 -85.33
C VAL A 9 -13.63 45.17 -84.07
N GLN A 10 -14.48 44.60 -83.21
CA GLN A 10 -14.18 43.81 -82.00
C GLN A 10 -13.68 42.40 -82.33
N SER A 11 -12.79 41.83 -81.50
CA SER A 11 -12.98 40.47 -80.94
C SER A 11 -11.95 40.11 -79.84
N ASN A 12 -12.49 39.89 -78.64
CA ASN A 12 -12.14 38.90 -77.62
C ASN A 12 -10.68 38.56 -77.27
N SER A 13 -10.29 38.81 -76.01
CA SER A 13 -9.71 37.75 -75.18
C SER A 13 -10.07 37.93 -73.70
N ALA A 14 -10.34 36.81 -73.04
CA ALA A 14 -10.90 36.71 -71.70
C ALA A 14 -9.93 37.16 -70.60
N SER A 15 -10.44 37.87 -69.58
CA SER A 15 -9.73 38.12 -68.33
C SER A 15 -10.53 37.52 -67.18
N ILE A 16 -10.00 36.43 -66.61
CA ILE A 16 -10.52 35.78 -65.40
C ILE A 16 -10.20 36.69 -64.21
N THR A 17 -11.22 37.36 -63.66
CA THR A 17 -11.11 38.10 -62.40
C THR A 17 -11.29 37.17 -61.21
N TRP A 18 -10.21 36.89 -60.48
CA TRP A 18 -10.28 36.24 -59.18
C TRP A 18 -10.96 37.15 -58.15
N HIS A 19 -12.17 36.81 -57.71
CA HIS A 19 -12.77 37.45 -56.55
C HIS A 19 -12.17 36.85 -55.27
N GLN A 20 -11.51 37.68 -54.46
CA GLN A 20 -11.08 37.31 -53.11
C GLN A 20 -12.31 36.99 -52.24
N PRO A 21 -12.29 35.90 -51.44
CA PRO A 21 -13.40 35.58 -50.55
C PRO A 21 -13.46 36.59 -49.40
N ARG A 22 -14.64 37.19 -49.20
CA ARG A 22 -14.96 38.03 -48.02
C ARG A 22 -14.64 37.25 -46.74
N THR A 23 -13.64 37.68 -45.99
CA THR A 23 -13.33 37.12 -44.67
C THR A 23 -14.49 37.44 -43.72
N ARG A 24 -15.14 36.39 -43.19
CA ARG A 24 -16.07 36.57 -42.05
C ARG A 24 -15.29 37.18 -40.89
N PRO A 25 -15.84 38.16 -40.16
CA PRO A 25 -15.19 38.63 -38.94
C PRO A 25 -15.08 37.44 -37.98
N SER A 26 -13.85 37.07 -37.67
CA SER A 26 -13.52 36.08 -36.66
C SER A 26 -14.21 36.49 -35.35
N LYS A 27 -15.19 35.71 -34.90
CA LYS A 27 -15.71 35.82 -33.54
C LYS A 27 -14.51 35.58 -32.64
N ARG A 28 -13.93 36.65 -32.08
CA ARG A 28 -12.84 36.56 -31.10
C ARG A 28 -13.34 35.65 -29.98
N THR A 29 -12.85 34.42 -29.96
CA THR A 29 -13.09 33.52 -28.84
C THR A 29 -12.49 34.22 -27.63
N PRO A 30 -13.24 34.38 -26.52
CA PRO A 30 -12.67 34.94 -25.31
C PRO A 30 -11.48 34.07 -24.93
N LYS A 31 -10.28 34.68 -24.81
CA LYS A 31 -9.08 33.97 -24.35
C LYS A 31 -9.45 33.22 -23.07
N PRO A 32 -9.08 31.95 -22.91
CA PRO A 32 -9.34 31.22 -21.68
C PRO A 32 -8.71 32.03 -20.54
N LYS A 33 -9.51 32.42 -19.55
CA LYS A 33 -9.02 33.12 -18.37
C LYS A 33 -8.04 32.17 -17.69
N GLN A 34 -6.76 32.51 -17.67
CA GLN A 34 -5.78 31.72 -16.94
C GLN A 34 -6.18 31.70 -15.46
N PRO A 35 -6.33 30.53 -14.83
CA PRO A 35 -6.68 30.46 -13.42
C PRO A 35 -5.47 30.88 -12.54
N PHE A 36 -5.73 31.32 -11.31
CA PHE A 36 -4.72 31.67 -10.30
C PHE A 36 -3.80 32.89 -10.57
N ILE A 37 -4.26 33.89 -11.33
CA ILE A 37 -3.45 35.09 -11.64
C ILE A 37 -3.12 35.95 -10.42
N SER A 38 -4.04 36.03 -9.44
CA SER A 38 -3.83 36.88 -8.26
C SER A 38 -2.78 36.26 -7.33
N GLN A 39 -1.90 37.09 -6.75
CA GLN A 39 -0.88 36.67 -5.78
C GLN A 39 -1.47 35.85 -4.62
N SER A 40 -2.63 36.24 -4.10
CA SER A 40 -3.33 35.49 -3.05
C SER A 40 -3.72 34.07 -3.50
N ALA A 41 -4.20 33.91 -4.73
CA ALA A 41 -4.55 32.60 -5.28
C ALA A 41 -3.29 31.73 -5.55
N GLN A 42 -2.20 32.34 -6.00
CA GLN A 42 -0.92 31.64 -6.18
C GLN A 42 -0.34 31.18 -4.84
N GLN A 43 -0.40 32.03 -3.80
CA GLN A 43 0.03 31.67 -2.45
C GLN A 43 -0.83 30.55 -1.86
N ALA A 44 -2.15 30.60 -2.04
CA ALA A 44 -3.05 29.53 -1.61
C ALA A 44 -2.72 28.21 -2.32
N LEU A 45 -2.48 28.25 -3.64
CA LEU A 45 -2.08 27.07 -4.40
C LEU A 45 -0.74 26.50 -3.90
N ASN A 46 0.27 27.36 -3.71
CA ASN A 46 1.57 26.94 -3.21
C ASN A 46 1.46 26.28 -1.83
N ARG A 47 0.64 26.83 -0.93
CA ARG A 47 0.36 26.22 0.38
C ARG A 47 -0.28 24.84 0.25
N VAL A 48 -1.28 24.70 -0.63
CA VAL A 48 -1.95 23.42 -0.87
C VAL A 48 -1.00 22.37 -1.44
N ILE A 49 -0.07 22.77 -2.32
CA ILE A 49 0.97 21.88 -2.85
C ILE A 49 1.91 21.42 -1.73
N ILE A 50 2.36 22.34 -0.87
CA ILE A 50 3.19 22.02 0.28
C ILE A 50 2.47 21.03 1.20
N ASP A 51 1.23 21.35 1.61
CA ASP A 51 0.44 20.49 2.51
C ASP A 51 0.22 19.09 1.89
N HIS A 52 0.00 19.01 0.57
CA HIS A 52 -0.10 17.75 -0.15
C HIS A 52 1.20 16.93 -0.09
N LEU A 53 2.35 17.56 -0.38
CA LEU A 53 3.65 16.89 -0.33
C LEU A 53 3.99 16.40 1.08
N LEU A 54 3.71 17.21 2.09
CA LEU A 54 3.90 16.84 3.50
C LEU A 54 3.03 15.64 3.89
N ARG A 55 1.75 15.64 3.51
CA ARG A 55 0.86 14.50 3.78
C ARG A 55 1.24 13.23 3.03
N GLN A 56 1.99 13.34 1.93
CA GLN A 56 2.59 12.19 1.24
C GLN A 56 3.93 11.73 1.84
N GLY A 57 4.46 12.42 2.84
CA GLY A 57 5.77 12.12 3.44
C GLY A 57 6.96 12.60 2.60
N ARG A 58 6.73 13.42 1.56
CA ARG A 58 7.77 14.00 0.71
C ARG A 58 8.32 15.29 1.32
N PHE A 59 8.91 15.17 2.52
CA PHE A 59 9.32 16.32 3.33
C PHE A 59 10.39 17.19 2.66
N GLU A 60 11.42 16.56 2.09
CA GLU A 60 12.51 17.27 1.39
C GLU A 60 11.98 18.05 0.18
N THR A 61 11.12 17.41 -0.62
CA THR A 61 10.49 18.04 -1.78
C THR A 61 9.60 19.21 -1.37
N ALA A 62 8.82 19.06 -0.29
CA ALA A 62 7.99 20.13 0.25
C ALA A 62 8.85 21.33 0.71
N GLN A 63 9.98 21.06 1.36
CA GLN A 63 10.90 22.09 1.83
C GLN A 63 11.57 22.84 0.66
N LEU A 64 12.08 22.11 -0.33
CA LEU A 64 12.68 22.70 -1.53
C LEU A 64 11.67 23.59 -2.26
N PHE A 65 10.45 23.08 -2.48
CA PHE A 65 9.38 23.85 -3.12
C PHE A 65 9.01 25.10 -2.31
N ALA A 66 8.94 25.01 -0.98
CA ALA A 66 8.64 26.15 -0.13
C ALA A 66 9.70 27.26 -0.23
N GLN A 67 10.98 26.89 -0.32
CA GLN A 67 12.09 27.83 -0.52
C GLN A 67 12.01 28.51 -1.89
N GLU A 68 11.82 27.74 -2.96
CA GLU A 68 11.74 28.25 -4.33
C GLU A 68 10.51 29.14 -4.54
N ALA A 69 9.36 28.75 -3.99
CA ALA A 69 8.10 29.46 -4.13
C ALA A 69 7.96 30.63 -3.15
N GLN A 70 8.94 30.86 -2.26
CA GLN A 70 8.91 31.83 -1.16
C GLN A 70 7.59 31.74 -0.36
N ALA A 71 7.12 30.51 -0.15
CA ALA A 71 5.84 30.24 0.49
C ALA A 71 6.07 29.81 1.95
N THR A 72 5.22 30.32 2.85
CA THR A 72 5.26 29.93 4.26
C THR A 72 4.57 28.58 4.44
N SER A 73 5.32 27.55 4.82
CA SER A 73 4.76 26.28 5.30
C SER A 73 4.23 26.45 6.73
N SER A 74 3.13 25.80 7.07
CA SER A 74 2.68 25.76 8.45
C SER A 74 3.55 24.78 9.22
N ALA A 75 4.35 25.28 10.17
CA ALA A 75 5.21 24.45 11.03
C ALA A 75 4.42 23.32 11.71
N HIS A 76 3.20 23.63 12.16
CA HIS A 76 2.30 22.66 12.79
C HIS A 76 1.93 21.50 11.85
N VAL A 77 1.68 21.76 10.57
CA VAL A 77 1.37 20.70 9.58
C VAL A 77 2.58 19.80 9.34
N LEU A 78 3.78 20.40 9.25
CA LEU A 78 5.03 19.68 9.11
C LEU A 78 5.29 18.76 10.31
N GLU A 79 5.22 19.30 11.53
CA GLU A 79 5.44 18.55 12.78
C GLU A 79 4.45 17.39 12.91
N ALA A 80 3.16 17.64 12.63
CA ALA A 80 2.13 16.61 12.67
C ALA A 80 2.37 15.50 11.64
N CYS A 81 2.77 15.85 10.41
CA CYS A 81 3.12 14.85 9.41
C CYS A 81 4.38 14.06 9.82
N GLN A 82 5.39 14.71 10.38
CA GLN A 82 6.58 14.02 10.90
C GLN A 82 6.23 13.04 12.03
N GLU A 83 5.38 13.43 12.98
CA GLU A 83 4.89 12.51 14.02
C GLU A 83 4.15 11.31 13.41
N LEU A 84 3.23 11.55 12.47
CA LEU A 84 2.50 10.50 11.78
C LEU A 84 3.43 9.50 11.08
N PHE A 85 4.36 9.98 10.26
CA PHE A 85 5.25 9.11 9.51
C PHE A 85 6.23 8.37 10.44
N ARG A 86 6.71 9.00 11.51
CA ARG A 86 7.49 8.32 12.56
C ARG A 86 6.72 7.16 13.18
N ILE A 87 5.46 7.38 13.59
CA ILE A 87 4.64 6.32 14.19
C ILE A 87 4.31 5.23 13.17
N ASN A 88 4.01 5.60 11.92
CA ASN A 88 3.77 4.63 10.86
C ASN A 88 5.00 3.77 10.58
N ASP A 89 6.20 4.34 10.59
CA ASP A 89 7.43 3.59 10.39
C ASP A 89 7.75 2.70 11.60
N SER A 90 7.45 3.13 12.83
CA SER A 90 7.48 2.25 14.02
C SER A 90 6.50 1.09 13.90
N LEU A 91 5.25 1.33 13.48
CA LEU A 91 4.24 0.28 13.23
C LEU A 91 4.72 -0.71 12.17
N LYS A 92 5.27 -0.20 11.07
CA LYS A 92 5.89 -1.00 10.02
C LYS A 92 7.18 -1.68 10.44
N ALA A 93 7.80 -1.26 11.56
CA ALA A 93 8.94 -1.89 12.23
C ALA A 93 8.49 -2.82 13.39
N GLY A 94 7.18 -3.06 13.50
CA GLY A 94 6.56 -3.91 14.50
C GLY A 94 6.46 -3.27 15.89
N ASP A 95 7.08 -2.11 16.11
CA ASP A 95 7.00 -1.35 17.34
C ASP A 95 5.64 -0.64 17.45
N LEU A 96 4.79 -1.18 18.33
CA LEU A 96 3.44 -0.69 18.58
C LEU A 96 3.39 0.41 19.65
N ASP A 97 4.49 0.63 20.38
CA ASP A 97 4.46 1.48 21.58
C ASP A 97 4.14 2.94 21.24
N PRO A 98 4.71 3.57 20.19
CA PRO A 98 4.35 4.94 19.80
C PRO A 98 2.88 5.10 19.41
N ALA A 99 2.30 4.08 18.75
CA ALA A 99 0.90 4.09 18.34
C ALA A 99 -0.05 3.87 19.52
N LEU A 100 0.31 2.97 20.44
CA LEU A 100 -0.44 2.73 21.68
C LEU A 100 -0.44 3.97 22.58
N GLU A 101 0.70 4.67 22.69
CA GLU A 101 0.79 5.92 23.44
C GLU A 101 -0.10 7.00 22.82
N TRP A 102 -0.07 7.15 21.49
CA TRP A 102 -0.97 8.07 20.80
C TRP A 102 -2.44 7.70 21.01
N ALA A 103 -2.81 6.42 20.94
CA ALA A 103 -4.18 5.96 21.16
C ALA A 103 -4.63 6.24 22.60
N ALA A 104 -3.78 5.99 23.59
CA ALA A 104 -4.07 6.28 24.99
C ALA A 104 -4.28 7.78 25.24
N ARG A 105 -3.48 8.65 24.61
CA ARG A 105 -3.64 10.12 24.69
C ARG A 105 -4.94 10.63 24.05
N ASN A 106 -5.49 9.89 23.08
CA ASN A 106 -6.67 10.28 22.32
C ASN A 106 -7.88 9.36 22.58
N ARG A 107 -7.87 8.60 23.69
CA ARG A 107 -8.87 7.56 23.98
C ARG A 107 -10.30 8.08 23.92
N ASP A 108 -10.62 9.12 24.69
CA ASP A 108 -11.99 9.63 24.78
C ASP A 108 -12.52 10.05 23.39
N TRP A 109 -11.64 10.60 22.54
CA TRP A 109 -11.97 10.98 21.17
C TRP A 109 -12.17 9.76 20.25
N LEU A 110 -11.34 8.73 20.39
CA LEU A 110 -11.48 7.47 19.66
C LEU A 110 -12.76 6.73 20.04
N GLU A 111 -13.11 6.73 21.33
CA GLU A 111 -14.33 6.11 21.85
C GLU A 111 -15.58 6.81 21.34
N ALA A 112 -15.62 8.15 21.37
CA ALA A 112 -16.74 8.94 20.86
C ALA A 112 -17.01 8.70 19.37
N ARG A 113 -15.99 8.35 18.59
CA ARG A 113 -16.08 8.04 17.16
C ARG A 113 -16.21 6.55 16.86
N GLU A 114 -16.23 5.72 17.89
CA GLU A 114 -16.30 4.26 17.80
C GLU A 114 -15.16 3.67 16.96
N SER A 115 -13.97 4.27 17.04
CA SER A 115 -12.81 3.83 16.26
C SER A 115 -12.30 2.47 16.75
N PRO A 116 -12.05 1.50 15.84
CA PRO A 116 -11.51 0.20 16.21
C PRO A 116 -10.01 0.23 16.53
N LEU A 117 -9.33 1.37 16.34
CA LEU A 117 -7.88 1.48 16.36
C LEU A 117 -7.24 1.01 17.68
N GLU A 118 -7.72 1.48 18.83
CA GLU A 118 -7.10 1.12 20.12
C GLU A 118 -7.20 -0.40 20.37
N PHE A 119 -8.35 -1.01 20.06
CA PHE A 119 -8.51 -2.46 20.17
C PHE A 119 -7.60 -3.21 19.20
N ASP A 120 -7.55 -2.80 17.93
CA ASP A 120 -6.76 -3.48 16.91
C ASP A 120 -5.24 -3.39 17.22
N LEU A 121 -4.76 -2.30 17.84
CA LEU A 121 -3.39 -2.18 18.35
C LEU A 121 -3.12 -3.16 19.50
N HIS A 122 -4.02 -3.24 20.48
CA HIS A 122 -3.90 -4.18 21.59
C HIS A 122 -4.00 -5.65 21.13
N ARG A 123 -4.86 -5.95 20.15
CA ARG A 123 -4.92 -7.25 19.48
C ARG A 123 -3.58 -7.59 18.85
N SER A 124 -2.98 -6.67 18.10
CA SER A 124 -1.68 -6.86 17.48
C SER A 124 -0.58 -7.14 18.51
N ARG A 125 -0.56 -6.40 19.62
CA ARG A 125 0.41 -6.65 20.70
C ARG A 125 0.22 -8.02 21.34
N PHE A 126 -1.02 -8.42 21.59
CA PHE A 126 -1.32 -9.74 22.14
C PHE A 126 -0.87 -10.87 21.21
N VAL A 127 -1.22 -10.77 19.92
CA VAL A 127 -0.81 -11.75 18.90
C VAL A 127 0.71 -11.87 18.87
N ARG A 128 1.42 -10.74 18.83
CA ARG A 128 2.88 -10.71 18.83
C ARG A 128 3.48 -11.42 20.06
N LEU A 129 2.97 -11.12 21.26
CA LEU A 129 3.44 -11.77 22.49
C LEU A 129 3.21 -13.29 22.45
N LEU A 130 2.06 -13.72 21.94
CA LEU A 130 1.69 -15.14 21.87
C LEU A 130 2.54 -15.92 20.86
N THR A 131 2.87 -15.31 19.72
CA THR A 131 3.59 -15.96 18.62
C THR A 131 5.10 -15.71 18.64
N GLN A 132 5.61 -14.90 19.56
CA GLN A 132 7.03 -14.49 19.62
C GLN A 132 8.03 -15.64 19.51
N PRO A 133 7.89 -16.78 20.22
CA PRO A 133 8.86 -17.88 20.15
C PRO A 133 9.08 -18.41 18.73
N ALA A 134 8.01 -18.48 17.92
CA ALA A 134 8.09 -18.93 16.53
C ALA A 134 9.02 -18.06 15.66
N PHE A 135 9.12 -16.77 15.98
CA PHE A 135 9.97 -15.81 15.26
C PHE A 135 11.40 -15.79 15.79
N ASP A 136 11.58 -15.92 17.10
CA ASP A 136 12.89 -15.94 17.74
C ASP A 136 13.70 -17.16 17.25
N HIS A 137 13.09 -18.35 17.19
CA HIS A 137 13.74 -19.55 16.65
C HIS A 137 14.06 -19.45 15.16
N ARG A 138 13.18 -18.83 14.36
CA ARG A 138 13.46 -18.59 12.93
C ARG A 138 14.65 -17.66 12.73
N SER A 139 14.78 -16.61 13.54
CA SER A 139 15.94 -15.72 13.50
C SER A 139 17.24 -16.46 13.81
N MET A 140 17.22 -17.42 14.75
CA MET A 140 18.38 -18.25 15.08
C MET A 140 18.73 -19.24 13.96
N ASN A 141 17.73 -19.90 13.38
CA ASN A 141 17.93 -20.83 12.27
C ASN A 141 18.47 -20.11 11.02
N ALA A 142 17.99 -18.91 10.72
CA ALA A 142 18.49 -18.09 9.60
C ALA A 142 19.92 -17.56 9.79
N ALA A 143 20.37 -17.36 11.04
CA ALA A 143 21.75 -17.01 11.34
C ALA A 143 22.69 -18.21 11.18
N SER A 144 22.27 -19.38 11.68
CA SER A 144 23.03 -20.63 11.53
C SER A 144 23.20 -21.06 10.06
N ASP A 145 22.19 -20.80 9.21
CA ASP A 145 22.24 -21.15 7.78
C ASP A 145 23.20 -20.22 6.99
N LYS A 146 23.39 -18.98 7.45
CA LYS A 146 24.40 -18.05 6.88
C LYS A 146 25.82 -18.48 7.26
N ASP A 147 26.04 -18.87 8.51
CA ASP A 147 27.34 -19.37 8.98
C ASP A 147 27.72 -20.69 8.30
N ALA A 148 26.74 -21.57 8.02
CA ALA A 148 26.95 -22.80 7.25
C ALA A 148 27.29 -22.52 5.78
N LYS A 149 26.63 -21.52 5.16
CA LYS A 149 26.84 -21.16 3.76
C LYS A 149 28.20 -20.48 3.52
N ASP A 150 28.64 -19.60 4.42
CA ASP A 150 29.99 -19.02 4.40
C ASP A 150 31.06 -20.10 4.61
N LYS A 151 30.79 -21.11 5.45
CA LYS A 151 31.74 -22.21 5.69
C LYS A 151 31.86 -23.17 4.49
N ILE A 152 30.77 -23.39 3.76
CA ILE A 152 30.76 -24.19 2.52
C ILE A 152 31.45 -23.45 1.37
N GLU A 153 31.28 -22.13 1.25
CA GLU A 153 32.00 -21.33 0.23
C GLU A 153 33.52 -21.31 0.48
N VAL A 154 33.96 -21.30 1.74
CA VAL A 154 35.39 -21.37 2.10
C VAL A 154 36.00 -22.76 1.88
N GLU A 155 35.24 -23.85 2.05
CA GLU A 155 35.75 -25.22 1.80
C GLU A 155 35.82 -25.60 0.31
N VAL A 156 35.02 -24.98 -0.57
CA VAL A 156 35.05 -25.26 -2.01
C VAL A 156 36.25 -24.59 -2.71
N GLU A 157 36.84 -23.54 -2.14
CA GLU A 157 37.99 -22.83 -2.73
C GLU A 157 39.36 -23.50 -2.45
N LEU A 158 39.43 -24.48 -1.53
CA LEU A 158 40.68 -25.17 -1.14
C LEU A 158 40.88 -26.56 -1.81
N GLY A 159 39.94 -27.01 -2.64
CA GLY A 159 39.95 -28.36 -3.24
C GLY A 159 40.40 -28.47 -4.69
N SER A 160 40.88 -27.39 -5.33
CA SER A 160 41.22 -27.40 -6.77
C SER A 160 42.69 -27.04 -7.05
N LYS A 161 43.59 -27.98 -6.76
CA LYS A 161 44.92 -28.07 -7.40
C LYS A 161 45.52 -29.44 -7.11
N ILE A 162 45.62 -30.30 -8.13
CA ILE A 162 46.76 -31.15 -8.53
C ILE A 162 46.26 -32.20 -9.54
N ALA A 163 46.74 -32.10 -10.78
CA ALA A 163 47.35 -33.18 -11.57
C ALA A 163 47.18 -32.91 -13.07
N GLY A 164 48.31 -32.65 -13.73
CA GLY A 164 48.42 -32.51 -15.18
C GLY A 164 48.67 -33.83 -15.90
N ASP A 165 48.47 -33.75 -17.22
CA ASP A 165 48.66 -34.72 -18.29
C ASP A 165 49.78 -35.79 -18.12
N GLN A 166 49.45 -37.02 -18.52
CA GLN A 166 50.33 -37.85 -19.37
C GLN A 166 49.55 -38.99 -20.06
N LYS A 167 50.22 -39.61 -21.03
CA LYS A 167 49.76 -39.95 -22.38
C LYS A 167 49.89 -41.47 -22.65
N MET A 168 49.07 -41.97 -23.60
CA MET A 168 49.24 -43.14 -24.49
C MET A 168 48.89 -44.57 -24.02
N GLU A 169 48.07 -45.21 -24.90
CA GLU A 169 48.10 -46.61 -25.39
C GLU A 169 47.83 -47.74 -24.37
N SER A 170 47.13 -48.86 -24.63
CA SER A 170 46.61 -49.52 -25.83
C SER A 170 45.70 -50.72 -25.43
N SER A 171 45.02 -51.30 -26.43
CA SER A 171 44.56 -52.70 -26.56
C SER A 171 43.40 -53.26 -25.72
N SER A 172 42.26 -53.42 -26.40
CA SER A 172 41.49 -54.65 -26.69
C SER A 172 41.16 -55.74 -25.65
N THR A 173 39.95 -56.30 -25.88
CA THR A 173 39.40 -57.63 -25.54
C THR A 173 38.71 -57.76 -24.18
N ASP A 174 37.72 -58.61 -23.97
CA ASP A 174 36.56 -59.14 -24.70
C ASP A 174 35.78 -59.94 -23.63
N SER A 175 34.54 -60.30 -23.92
CA SER A 175 33.76 -61.38 -23.30
C SER A 175 32.86 -61.06 -22.09
N ALA A 176 31.57 -61.14 -22.41
CA ALA A 176 30.41 -61.37 -21.57
C ALA A 176 30.34 -62.80 -21.01
N VAL A 177 29.66 -62.98 -19.86
CA VAL A 177 28.83 -64.14 -19.47
C VAL A 177 27.85 -63.62 -18.38
N ASP A 178 26.52 -63.53 -18.59
CA ASP A 178 25.48 -64.56 -18.37
C ASP A 178 25.40 -65.03 -16.89
N HIS A 179 24.27 -65.18 -16.16
CA HIS A 179 22.85 -65.36 -16.49
C HIS A 179 22.02 -65.34 -15.13
N PRO A 180 20.75 -65.78 -15.00
CA PRO A 180 19.59 -65.00 -14.50
C PRO A 180 18.97 -65.53 -13.17
N ASN A 181 17.86 -64.93 -12.68
CA ASN A 181 16.54 -65.57 -12.39
C ASN A 181 15.58 -64.65 -11.56
N PRO A 182 14.23 -64.78 -11.66
CA PRO A 182 13.23 -63.77 -11.32
C PRO A 182 12.29 -64.14 -10.12
N GLN A 183 11.23 -63.32 -9.97
CA GLN A 183 10.01 -63.47 -9.15
C GLN A 183 10.15 -63.02 -7.69
N THR A 184 9.36 -62.06 -7.20
CA THR A 184 7.92 -62.24 -6.95
C THR A 184 7.24 -60.88 -6.74
N GLU A 185 6.19 -60.58 -7.51
CA GLU A 185 5.24 -59.51 -7.21
C GLU A 185 4.30 -59.95 -6.07
N VAL A 186 4.17 -59.11 -5.04
CA VAL A 186 3.06 -59.15 -4.08
C VAL A 186 2.59 -57.72 -3.77
N PRO A 187 1.30 -57.54 -3.47
CA PRO A 187 0.57 -56.30 -3.75
C PRO A 187 0.76 -55.21 -2.70
N ILE A 188 0.84 -53.99 -3.24
CA ILE A 188 0.48 -52.67 -2.68
C ILE A 188 -0.15 -52.72 -1.27
N ILE A 189 0.66 -52.42 -0.26
CA ILE A 189 0.21 -51.64 0.89
C ILE A 189 0.87 -50.27 0.69
N ILE A 190 0.09 -49.29 0.23
CA ILE A 190 0.48 -47.89 0.36
C ILE A 190 0.44 -47.61 1.85
N GLU A 191 1.59 -47.75 2.52
CA GLU A 191 1.84 -46.97 3.72
C GLU A 191 1.53 -45.51 3.38
N PRO A 192 0.77 -44.78 4.21
CA PRO A 192 0.63 -43.35 4.00
C PRO A 192 2.04 -42.78 4.11
N GLN A 193 2.61 -42.46 2.96
CA GLN A 193 3.89 -41.78 2.84
C GLN A 193 3.79 -40.56 3.74
N ALA A 194 4.53 -40.60 4.85
CA ALA A 194 4.68 -39.52 5.78
C ALA A 194 5.05 -38.28 4.97
N SER A 195 4.06 -37.42 4.77
CA SER A 195 4.24 -36.10 4.20
C SER A 195 5.24 -35.39 5.10
N LYS A 196 6.44 -35.14 4.55
CA LYS A 196 7.48 -34.22 5.01
C LYS A 196 7.19 -33.59 6.37
N LEU A 197 7.89 -34.10 7.37
CA LEU A 197 8.08 -33.48 8.68
C LEU A 197 8.42 -32.00 8.50
N GLU A 198 7.47 -31.12 8.79
CA GLU A 198 7.75 -29.76 9.29
C GLU A 198 8.29 -29.95 10.72
N PRO A 199 9.56 -29.62 11.02
CA PRO A 199 10.10 -29.90 12.34
C PRO A 199 10.03 -28.66 13.26
N GLU A 200 9.79 -28.91 14.55
CA GLU A 200 10.35 -28.20 15.72
C GLU A 200 9.59 -27.08 16.47
N ASP A 201 8.29 -26.82 16.26
CA ASP A 201 7.56 -25.91 17.18
C ASP A 201 7.30 -26.56 18.57
N ASP A 202 7.15 -27.89 18.60
CA ASP A 202 6.93 -28.66 19.83
C ASP A 202 8.22 -28.89 20.64
N GLN A 203 9.38 -28.40 20.17
CA GLN A 203 10.69 -28.57 20.80
C GLN A 203 10.92 -27.61 21.99
N TYR A 204 10.19 -26.50 22.05
CA TYR A 204 10.36 -25.45 23.07
C TYR A 204 9.05 -25.14 23.83
N PRO A 205 8.40 -26.14 24.47
CA PRO A 205 7.10 -25.97 25.11
C PRO A 205 7.13 -24.99 26.30
N GLU A 206 8.28 -24.84 26.96
CA GLU A 206 8.46 -23.91 28.08
C GLU A 206 8.41 -22.44 27.61
N GLU A 207 9.00 -22.14 26.44
CA GLU A 207 9.00 -20.78 25.87
C GLU A 207 7.59 -20.36 25.44
N TYR A 208 6.85 -21.26 24.78
CA TYR A 208 5.45 -21.02 24.42
C TYR A 208 4.55 -20.87 25.66
N THR A 209 4.80 -21.64 26.72
CA THR A 209 4.06 -21.50 27.98
C THR A 209 4.29 -20.13 28.62
N LYS A 210 5.54 -19.66 28.65
CA LYS A 210 5.90 -18.33 29.16
C LYS A 210 5.29 -17.22 28.32
N SER A 211 5.43 -17.28 27.00
CA SER A 211 4.85 -16.29 26.07
C SER A 211 3.32 -16.24 26.17
N ARG A 212 2.68 -17.40 26.31
CA ARG A 212 1.24 -17.50 26.59
C ARG A 212 0.86 -16.81 27.89
N GLN A 213 1.62 -17.02 28.97
CA GLN A 213 1.36 -16.36 30.26
C GLN A 213 1.46 -14.83 30.12
N ILE A 214 2.52 -14.33 29.50
CA ILE A 214 2.73 -12.89 29.28
C ILE A 214 1.58 -12.30 28.45
N ALA A 215 1.16 -12.97 27.38
CA ALA A 215 0.05 -12.55 26.55
C ALA A 215 -1.27 -12.50 27.33
N LEU A 216 -1.54 -13.50 28.17
CA LEU A 216 -2.75 -13.54 29.00
C LEU A 216 -2.75 -12.46 30.08
N GLU A 217 -1.63 -12.20 30.75
CA GLU A 217 -1.49 -11.09 31.70
C GLU A 217 -1.75 -9.74 31.01
N TYR A 218 -1.22 -9.56 29.80
CA TYR A 218 -1.48 -8.38 28.99
C TYR A 218 -2.97 -8.22 28.64
N ALA A 219 -3.62 -9.30 28.20
CA ALA A 219 -5.04 -9.30 27.89
C ALA A 219 -5.90 -8.96 29.11
N GLN A 220 -5.57 -9.49 30.30
CA GLN A 220 -6.29 -9.19 31.54
C GLN A 220 -6.21 -7.71 31.90
N GLN A 221 -5.08 -7.06 31.65
CA GLN A 221 -4.90 -5.64 31.95
C GLN A 221 -5.60 -4.72 30.92
N HIS A 222 -5.59 -5.09 29.64
CA HIS A 222 -5.98 -4.18 28.57
C HIS A 222 -7.29 -4.53 27.86
N PHE A 223 -7.81 -5.74 27.93
CA PHE A 223 -9.04 -6.11 27.21
C PHE A 223 -10.35 -5.74 27.93
N PRO A 224 -10.46 -5.71 29.28
CA PRO A 224 -11.71 -5.39 29.96
C PRO A 224 -12.33 -4.04 29.60
N LYS A 225 -11.50 -3.04 29.24
CA LYS A 225 -11.97 -1.71 28.81
C LYS A 225 -12.79 -1.72 27.51
N PHE A 226 -12.73 -2.77 26.71
CA PHE A 226 -13.48 -2.87 25.46
C PHE A 226 -14.85 -3.54 25.61
N PHE A 227 -15.25 -3.85 26.84
CA PHE A 227 -16.59 -4.33 27.16
C PHE A 227 -17.63 -3.21 26.99
N PRO A 228 -18.82 -3.49 26.42
CA PRO A 228 -19.27 -4.76 25.83
C PRO A 228 -18.93 -4.90 24.33
N ARG A 229 -18.53 -3.82 23.66
CA ARG A 229 -18.55 -3.70 22.19
C ARG A 229 -17.66 -4.69 21.46
N ARG A 230 -16.44 -4.92 21.93
CA ARG A 230 -15.46 -5.84 21.30
C ARG A 230 -15.09 -7.00 22.22
N TRP A 231 -15.91 -7.25 23.23
CA TRP A 231 -15.63 -8.28 24.23
C TRP A 231 -15.63 -9.68 23.61
N ASP A 232 -16.57 -9.98 22.71
CA ASP A 232 -16.62 -11.28 22.04
C ASP A 232 -15.33 -11.57 21.25
N GLU A 233 -14.81 -10.57 20.55
CA GLU A 233 -13.54 -10.71 19.83
C GLU A 233 -12.36 -10.86 20.80
N ALA A 234 -12.33 -10.11 21.89
CA ALA A 234 -11.32 -10.23 22.95
C ALA A 234 -11.32 -11.63 23.59
N VAL A 235 -12.50 -12.20 23.84
CA VAL A 235 -12.66 -13.55 24.40
C VAL A 235 -12.19 -14.61 23.40
N ARG A 236 -12.56 -14.50 22.12
CA ARG A 236 -12.06 -15.44 21.08
C ARG A 236 -10.53 -15.36 20.94
N LEU A 237 -9.99 -14.15 20.97
CA LEU A 237 -8.54 -13.93 20.89
C LEU A 237 -7.79 -14.46 22.12
N THR A 238 -8.35 -14.35 23.32
CA THR A 238 -7.75 -14.98 24.50
C THR A 238 -7.88 -16.50 24.48
N ALA A 239 -9.00 -17.03 23.96
CA ALA A 239 -9.23 -18.46 23.79
C ALA A 239 -8.29 -19.10 22.75
N SER A 240 -7.86 -18.36 21.72
CA SER A 240 -6.89 -18.86 20.74
C SER A 240 -5.54 -19.22 21.36
N SER A 241 -5.19 -18.65 22.51
CA SER A 241 -3.98 -19.01 23.28
C SER A 241 -3.94 -20.48 23.72
N LEU A 242 -5.07 -21.19 23.71
CA LEU A 242 -5.13 -22.63 24.00
C LEU A 242 -4.53 -23.48 22.87
N TYR A 243 -4.37 -22.91 21.68
CA TYR A 243 -3.87 -23.60 20.49
C TYR A 243 -2.38 -23.33 20.22
N THR A 244 -1.62 -22.81 21.19
CA THR A 244 -0.14 -22.74 21.09
C THR A 244 0.46 -24.15 21.05
N PRO A 245 1.54 -24.41 20.28
CA PRO A 245 2.42 -23.47 19.57
C PRO A 245 1.88 -22.95 18.22
N PHE A 246 2.63 -22.07 17.55
CA PHE A 246 2.16 -21.34 16.36
C PHE A 246 1.68 -22.25 15.22
N SER A 247 2.34 -23.38 14.98
CA SER A 247 1.89 -24.43 14.05
C SER A 247 0.42 -24.87 14.24
N ARG A 248 -0.01 -25.10 15.48
CA ARG A 248 -1.41 -25.47 15.80
C ARG A 248 -2.35 -24.28 15.75
N LEU A 249 -1.86 -23.09 16.06
CA LEU A 249 -2.61 -21.84 16.01
C LEU A 249 -3.10 -21.52 14.59
N LYS A 250 -2.26 -21.78 13.58
CA LYS A 250 -2.59 -21.64 12.15
C LYS A 250 -3.74 -22.54 11.70
N GLN A 251 -3.85 -23.73 12.29
CA GLN A 251 -4.88 -24.72 11.98
C GLN A 251 -6.10 -24.60 12.90
N SER A 252 -6.05 -23.69 13.88
CA SER A 252 -7.11 -23.52 14.85
C SER A 252 -8.36 -22.87 14.25
N PRO A 253 -9.52 -23.01 14.91
CA PRO A 253 -10.74 -22.27 14.56
C PRO A 253 -10.60 -20.74 14.63
N TYR A 254 -9.48 -20.24 15.17
CA TYR A 254 -9.14 -18.83 15.34
C TYR A 254 -8.08 -18.35 14.35
N SER A 255 -7.81 -19.13 13.29
CA SER A 255 -6.80 -18.82 12.26
C SER A 255 -7.01 -17.47 11.57
N GLU A 256 -8.23 -16.91 11.60
CA GLU A 256 -8.56 -15.60 11.04
C GLU A 256 -7.77 -14.45 11.68
N PHE A 257 -7.36 -14.57 12.95
CA PHE A 257 -6.54 -13.56 13.61
C PHE A 257 -5.08 -13.58 13.15
N TYR A 258 -4.66 -14.68 12.53
CA TYR A 258 -3.26 -14.97 12.20
C TYR A 258 -3.03 -15.15 10.70
N ARG A 259 -4.03 -14.88 9.85
CA ARG A 259 -3.97 -15.01 8.39
C ARG A 259 -4.06 -13.64 7.70
N SER A 260 -3.23 -13.41 6.69
CA SER A 260 -3.31 -12.20 5.86
C SER A 260 -4.48 -12.32 4.89
N ALA A 261 -5.24 -11.23 4.71
CA ALA A 261 -6.41 -11.19 3.83
C ALA A 261 -6.06 -11.51 2.36
N GLU A 262 -4.84 -11.22 1.92
CA GLU A 262 -4.39 -11.45 0.54
C GLU A 262 -4.02 -12.92 0.26
N ASN A 263 -3.77 -13.72 1.30
CA ASN A 263 -3.24 -15.08 1.20
C ASN A 263 -4.27 -16.18 1.52
N ALA A 264 -5.56 -15.84 1.61
CA ALA A 264 -6.63 -16.77 1.97
C ALA A 264 -6.88 -17.92 0.96
N GLY A 265 -6.17 -17.94 -0.17
CA GLY A 265 -6.25 -18.98 -1.19
C GLY A 265 -4.93 -19.71 -1.50
N VAL A 266 -3.84 -19.38 -0.80
CA VAL A 266 -2.53 -20.05 -0.97
C VAL A 266 -2.42 -21.15 0.09
N GLY A 267 -2.05 -22.37 -0.31
CA GLY A 267 -2.01 -23.55 0.58
C GLY A 267 -1.11 -23.38 1.81
N ASP A 268 -1.07 -24.39 2.69
CA ASP A 268 -0.49 -24.35 4.05
C ASP A 268 1.01 -23.98 4.16
N ASN A 269 1.69 -23.75 3.04
CA ASN A 269 3.12 -23.47 2.94
C ASN A 269 3.41 -21.97 2.71
N TYR A 270 2.85 -21.10 3.55
CA TYR A 270 3.06 -19.66 3.49
C TYR A 270 4.24 -19.23 4.37
N ASP A 271 5.14 -18.43 3.79
CA ASP A 271 6.22 -17.82 4.54
C ASP A 271 5.66 -16.85 5.58
N CYS A 272 5.75 -17.28 6.83
CA CYS A 272 5.29 -16.53 7.97
C CYS A 272 6.22 -15.38 8.36
N SER A 273 7.32 -15.14 7.65
CA SER A 273 8.28 -14.08 8.00
C SER A 273 7.67 -12.67 7.92
N GLU A 274 6.65 -12.48 7.09
CA GLU A 274 5.92 -11.22 6.94
C GLU A 274 4.74 -11.07 7.91
N LEU A 275 4.67 -11.87 8.99
CA LEU A 275 3.55 -11.88 9.96
C LEU A 275 3.38 -10.61 10.80
N TRP A 276 3.78 -9.46 10.27
CA TRP A 276 3.29 -8.17 10.74
C TRP A 276 1.92 -7.94 10.10
N LEU A 277 1.06 -8.96 10.19
CA LEU A 277 -0.30 -9.12 9.65
C LEU A 277 -1.23 -7.94 9.92
N HIS A 278 -0.83 -7.09 10.85
CA HIS A 278 -1.59 -5.93 11.25
C HIS A 278 -0.99 -4.64 10.74
N ALA A 279 0.29 -4.53 10.34
CA ALA A 279 0.84 -3.28 9.82
C ALA A 279 0.07 -2.80 8.57
N ASP A 280 -0.28 -3.71 7.65
CA ASP A 280 -1.02 -3.39 6.42
C ASP A 280 -2.41 -2.81 6.69
N HIS A 281 -3.06 -3.23 7.78
CA HIS A 281 -4.36 -2.71 8.21
C HIS A 281 -4.23 -1.52 9.17
N LEU A 282 -3.30 -1.59 10.12
CA LEU A 282 -3.07 -0.62 11.19
C LEU A 282 -2.49 0.68 10.67
N VAL A 283 -1.57 0.66 9.70
CA VAL A 283 -0.95 1.88 9.18
C VAL A 283 -1.99 2.76 8.46
N PRO A 284 -2.81 2.24 7.52
CA PRO A 284 -3.91 3.00 6.94
C PRO A 284 -4.96 3.42 7.98
N LEU A 285 -5.32 2.54 8.92
CA LEU A 285 -6.29 2.85 9.97
C LEU A 285 -5.79 3.98 10.89
N PHE A 286 -4.54 3.88 11.37
CA PHE A 286 -3.90 4.89 12.19
C PHE A 286 -3.82 6.22 11.44
N THR A 287 -3.38 6.20 10.18
CA THR A 287 -3.30 7.40 9.33
C THR A 287 -4.67 8.08 9.18
N LYS A 288 -5.74 7.29 8.97
CA LYS A 288 -7.10 7.80 8.86
C LYS A 288 -7.55 8.46 10.16
N GLU A 289 -7.35 7.82 11.30
CA GLU A 289 -7.75 8.38 12.60
C GLU A 289 -6.88 9.58 13.00
N PHE A 290 -5.59 9.58 12.65
CA PHE A 290 -4.68 10.70 12.88
C PHE A 290 -5.13 11.95 12.10
N TYR A 291 -5.46 11.81 10.81
CA TYR A 291 -6.00 12.93 10.03
C TYR A 291 -7.35 13.41 10.56
N ALA A 292 -8.24 12.48 10.93
CA ALA A 292 -9.52 12.85 11.53
C ALA A 292 -9.33 13.59 12.86
N ARG A 293 -8.29 13.26 13.65
CA ARG A 293 -7.99 13.94 14.92
C ARG A 293 -7.52 15.38 14.74
N LEU A 294 -6.91 15.69 13.59
CA LEU A 294 -6.48 17.03 13.19
C LEU A 294 -7.53 17.80 12.39
N ASP A 295 -8.74 17.24 12.25
CA ASP A 295 -9.80 17.76 11.37
C ASP A 295 -9.34 17.94 9.91
N TRP A 296 -8.39 17.11 9.47
CA TRP A 296 -7.93 17.09 8.08
C TRP A 296 -8.77 16.15 7.23
N SER A 297 -8.90 16.48 5.94
CA SER A 297 -9.61 15.61 4.99
C SER A 297 -8.88 14.29 4.83
N LYS A 298 -9.64 13.17 4.79
CA LYS A 298 -9.10 11.84 4.48
C LYS A 298 -8.31 11.88 3.16
N GLU A 299 -8.93 12.44 2.13
CA GLU A 299 -8.33 12.58 0.81
C GLU A 299 -7.36 13.76 0.75
N LEU A 300 -6.35 13.66 -0.11
CA LEU A 300 -5.39 14.74 -0.33
C LEU A 300 -6.04 15.90 -1.12
N PRO A 301 -5.74 17.17 -0.79
CA PRO A 301 -6.42 18.32 -1.41
C PRO A 301 -6.31 18.37 -2.94
N LEU A 302 -5.13 18.05 -3.48
CA LEU A 302 -4.92 18.02 -4.93
C LEU A 302 -5.63 16.85 -5.61
N THR A 303 -5.77 15.69 -4.96
CA THR A 303 -6.52 14.54 -5.49
C THR A 303 -8.00 14.89 -5.65
N VAL A 304 -8.59 15.51 -4.62
CA VAL A 304 -9.99 15.97 -4.70
C VAL A 304 -10.17 17.02 -5.79
N ALA A 305 -9.22 17.96 -5.91
CA ALA A 305 -9.26 18.98 -6.95
C ALA A 305 -9.14 18.39 -8.36
N THR A 306 -8.27 17.41 -8.58
CA THR A 306 -8.10 16.75 -9.88
C THR A 306 -9.29 15.87 -10.23
N GLU A 307 -9.86 15.14 -9.27
CA GLU A 307 -11.08 14.34 -9.48
C GLU A 307 -12.29 15.20 -9.84
N LEU A 308 -12.52 16.30 -9.09
CA LEU A 308 -13.63 17.23 -9.39
C LEU A 308 -13.45 17.94 -10.74
N GLY A 309 -12.19 18.28 -11.09
CA GLY A 309 -11.85 18.92 -12.35
C GLY A 309 -11.97 17.99 -13.56
N SER A 310 -11.48 16.75 -13.44
CA SER A 310 -11.47 15.75 -14.52
C SER A 310 -12.80 15.01 -14.67
N GLY A 311 -13.51 14.75 -13.56
CA GLY A 311 -14.76 13.99 -13.51
C GLY A 311 -15.99 14.71 -14.07
N GLY A 312 -15.82 15.91 -14.67
CA GLY A 312 -16.90 16.68 -15.28
C GLY A 312 -17.95 17.22 -14.30
N ALA A 313 -17.82 16.94 -13.00
CA ALA A 313 -18.70 17.46 -11.94
C ALA A 313 -18.70 18.99 -11.93
N LEU A 314 -17.52 19.62 -12.02
CA LEU A 314 -17.40 21.06 -12.10
C LEU A 314 -18.08 21.64 -13.35
N ALA A 315 -18.00 20.94 -14.50
CA ALA A 315 -18.66 21.36 -15.73
C ALA A 315 -20.19 21.28 -15.61
N LYS A 316 -20.72 20.23 -14.96
CA LYS A 316 -22.16 20.10 -14.65
C LYS A 316 -22.62 21.23 -13.72
N ILE A 317 -21.90 21.49 -12.63
CA ILE A 317 -22.22 22.58 -11.68
C ILE A 317 -22.17 23.95 -12.38
N ALA A 318 -21.14 24.21 -13.20
CA ALA A 318 -21.02 25.46 -13.95
C ALA A 318 -22.19 25.65 -14.94
N LYS A 319 -22.62 24.57 -15.61
CA LYS A 319 -23.77 24.59 -16.51
C LYS A 319 -25.06 24.88 -15.75
N VAL A 320 -25.31 24.20 -14.63
CA VAL A 320 -26.47 24.46 -13.75
C VAL A 320 -26.48 25.90 -13.27
N ARG A 321 -25.34 26.42 -12.81
CA ARG A 321 -25.20 27.82 -12.38
C ARG A 321 -25.47 28.82 -13.51
N SER A 322 -25.03 28.52 -14.73
CA SER A 322 -25.31 29.37 -15.91
C SER A 322 -26.79 29.40 -16.21
N VAL A 323 -27.46 28.23 -16.20
CA VAL A 323 -28.91 28.11 -16.42
C VAL A 323 -29.69 28.81 -15.29
N MET A 324 -29.27 28.68 -14.04
CA MET A 324 -29.90 29.34 -12.89
C MET A 324 -29.71 30.87 -12.92
N LYS A 325 -28.55 31.37 -13.37
CA LYS A 325 -28.29 32.81 -13.52
C LYS A 325 -29.12 33.43 -14.65
N GLU A 326 -29.33 32.69 -15.73
CA GLU A 326 -30.15 33.11 -16.87
C GLU A 326 -31.65 33.11 -16.51
N LYS A 327 -32.09 32.20 -15.63
CA LYS A 327 -33.50 32.10 -15.22
C LYS A 327 -33.96 33.13 -14.18
N ARG A 328 -33.08 33.74 -13.38
CA ARG A 328 -33.37 34.84 -12.42
C ARG A 328 -34.72 34.78 -11.67
N THR A 329 -35.22 33.59 -11.35
CA THR A 329 -36.39 33.27 -10.52
C THR A 329 -36.12 31.87 -9.96
N GLU A 330 -36.16 31.52 -8.68
CA GLU A 330 -36.55 32.18 -7.45
C GLU A 330 -35.49 31.85 -6.38
N TRP A 331 -35.13 32.82 -5.54
CA TRP A 331 -34.13 32.69 -4.48
C TRP A 331 -34.67 32.03 -3.19
N SER A 332 -35.75 31.23 -3.28
CA SER A 332 -36.50 30.78 -2.10
C SER A 332 -36.37 29.29 -1.76
N GLN A 333 -35.59 28.49 -2.50
CA GLN A 333 -35.44 27.04 -2.25
C GLN A 333 -33.97 26.59 -2.25
N ALA A 334 -33.06 27.37 -1.65
CA ALA A 334 -31.63 27.03 -1.62
C ALA A 334 -31.25 25.93 -0.61
N ASP A 335 -32.20 25.44 0.21
CA ASP A 335 -31.93 24.50 1.33
C ASP A 335 -32.38 23.05 1.10
N GLU A 336 -32.83 22.68 -0.11
CA GLU A 336 -33.20 21.29 -0.40
C GLU A 336 -32.16 20.65 -1.33
N LEU A 337 -31.32 19.76 -0.78
CA LEU A 337 -30.40 18.95 -1.57
C LEU A 337 -31.20 17.96 -2.44
N PRO A 338 -30.97 17.89 -3.76
CA PRO A 338 -31.59 16.87 -4.60
C PRO A 338 -30.97 15.51 -4.25
N VAL A 339 -31.75 14.68 -3.58
CA VAL A 339 -31.44 13.27 -3.35
C VAL A 339 -31.66 12.53 -4.67
N SER A 340 -30.63 11.79 -5.13
CA SER A 340 -30.80 10.71 -6.10
C SER A 340 -30.35 9.40 -5.48
#